data_AF-A0A069EXE9-F1
#
_entry.id   AF-A0A069EXE9-F1
#
_cell.length_a   1.000
_cell.length_b   1.000
_cell.length_c   1.000
_cell.angle_alpha   90.00
_cell.angle_beta   90.00
_cell.angle_gamma   90.00
#
_symmetry.space_group_name_H-M   'P 1'
#
loop_
_entity.id
_entity.type
_entity.pdbx_description
1 polymer ?
#
loop_
_entity_poly.entity_id
_entity_poly.type
_entity_poly.pdbx_seq_one_letter_code
_entity_poly.pdbx_strand_id
1 'polypeptide(L)'
;MKRLTHVPLISAALHLVYFIATFGIGFIRTLTYEPDIIVLQDNVVVLQDAVVIGTTGAPFLFVYTFFGITLIAVLLLTGARNRTSRKGSLR
;
A
#
# COMPACT_ATOMS: atom_id res chain seq x y z
N MET A 1 -19.28 12.20 23.70
CA MET A 1 -18.34 11.56 22.76
C MET A 1 -18.41 12.29 21.42
N LYS A 2 -17.37 13.03 21.01
CA LYS A 2 -17.34 13.65 19.68
C LYS A 2 -17.17 12.54 18.63
N ARG A 3 -18.15 12.36 17.74
CA ARG A 3 -18.13 11.33 16.69
C ARG A 3 -16.99 11.66 15.71
N LEU A 4 -15.99 10.78 15.60
CA LEU A 4 -14.92 10.86 14.60
C LEU A 4 -15.47 10.37 13.25
N THR A 5 -16.35 11.14 12.62
CA THR A 5 -17.04 10.78 11.37
C THR A 5 -16.11 10.65 10.17
N HIS A 6 -14.91 11.22 10.23
CA HIS A 6 -13.97 11.26 9.11
C HIS A 6 -12.96 10.11 9.07
N VAL A 7 -12.84 9.32 10.13
CA VAL A 7 -11.92 8.17 10.18
C VAL A 7 -12.17 7.14 9.08
N PRO A 8 -13.42 6.69 8.82
CA PRO A 8 -13.67 5.74 7.75
C PRO A 8 -13.34 6.32 6.37
N LEU A 9 -13.55 7.63 6.15
CA LEU A 9 -13.20 8.31 4.90
C LEU A 9 -11.69 8.37 4.68
N ILE A 10 -10.92 8.70 5.72
CA ILE A 10 -9.45 8.71 5.67
C ILE A 10 -8.91 7.30 5.42
N SER A 11 -9.46 6.29 6.09
CA SER A 11 -9.09 4.89 5.86
C SER A 11 -9.40 4.44 4.43
N ALA A 12 -10.60 4.74 3.93
CA ALA A 12 -11.00 4.40 2.57
C ALA A 12 -10.09 5.05 1.53
N ALA A 13 -9.72 6.32 1.72
CA ALA A 13 -8.78 7.01 0.84
C ALA A 13 -7.39 6.35 0.83
N LEU A 14 -6.87 5.94 1.98
CA LEU A 14 -5.58 5.24 2.07
C LEU A 14 -5.62 3.88 1.35
N HIS A 15 -6.71 3.12 1.50
CA HIS A 15 -6.86 1.85 0.79
C HIS A 15 -6.98 2.05 -0.72
N LEU A 16 -7.70 3.08 -1.17
CA LEU A 16 -7.80 3.41 -2.59
C LEU A 16 -6.43 3.74 -3.19
N VAL A 17 -5.61 4.54 -2.50
CA VAL A 17 -4.24 4.85 -2.93
C VAL A 17 -3.39 3.58 -3.00
N TYR A 18 -3.48 2.70 -1.99
CA TYR A 18 -2.81 1.41 -1.99
C TYR A 18 -3.18 0.57 -3.22
N PHE A 19 -4.48 0.43 -3.51
CA PHE A 19 -4.93 -0.35 -4.66
C PHE A 19 -4.45 0.24 -5.98
N ILE A 20 -4.57 1.56 -6.17
CA ILE A 20 -4.12 2.24 -7.40
C ILE A 20 -2.61 2.03 -7.60
N ALA A 21 -1.80 2.22 -6.56
CA ALA A 21 -0.36 2.05 -6.65
C ALA A 21 0.02 0.59 -6.97
N THR A 22 -0.63 -0.37 -6.30
CA THR A 22 -0.34 -1.80 -6.48
C THR A 22 -0.73 -2.28 -7.87
N PHE A 23 -1.94 -1.92 -8.33
CA PHE A 23 -2.40 -2.24 -9.68
C PHE A 23 -1.58 -1.51 -10.75
N GLY A 24 -1.27 -0.23 -10.55
CA GLY A 24 -0.47 0.56 -11.50
C GLY A 24 0.92 0.00 -11.71
N ILE A 25 1.64 -0.33 -10.63
CA ILE A 25 2.97 -0.95 -10.71
C ILE A 25 2.90 -2.31 -11.38
N GLY A 26 1.93 -3.15 -11.00
CA GLY A 26 1.72 -4.46 -11.62
C GLY A 26 1.43 -4.35 -13.12
N PHE A 27 0.54 -3.43 -13.50
CA PHE A 27 0.17 -3.18 -14.89
C PHE A 27 1.34 -2.70 -15.74
N ILE A 28 2.14 -1.75 -15.23
CA ILE A 28 3.36 -1.30 -15.93
C ILE A 28 4.31 -2.47 -16.14
N ARG A 29 4.56 -3.29 -15.09
CA ARG A 29 5.44 -4.46 -15.20
C ARG A 29 4.94 -5.43 -16.27
N THR A 30 3.64 -5.71 -16.32
CA THR A 30 3.03 -6.54 -17.37
C THR A 30 3.25 -5.96 -18.76
N LEU A 31 3.06 -4.66 -18.95
CA LEU A 31 3.28 -4.00 -20.25
C LEU A 31 4.75 -4.05 -20.70
N THR A 32 5.69 -4.04 -19.76
CA THR A 32 7.13 -4.06 -20.04
C THR A 32 7.74 -5.46 -19.99
N TYR A 33 6.94 -6.50 -19.74
CA TYR A 33 7.42 -7.87 -19.65
C TYR A 33 7.52 -8.47 -21.06
N GLU A 34 8.73 -8.81 -21.48
CA GLU A 34 8.98 -9.58 -22.69
C GLU A 34 9.17 -11.05 -22.31
N PRO A 35 8.22 -11.95 -22.65
CA PRO A 35 8.33 -13.35 -22.30
C PRO A 35 9.38 -14.05 -23.18
N ASP A 36 10.39 -14.65 -22.56
CA ASP A 36 11.32 -15.56 -23.25
C ASP A 36 10.64 -16.91 -23.50
N ILE A 37 9.81 -16.94 -24.54
CA ILE A 37 9.03 -18.11 -24.94
C ILE A 37 9.89 -19.34 -25.28
N ILE A 38 11.16 -19.17 -25.64
CA ILE A 38 12.04 -20.30 -25.98
C ILE A 38 12.56 -20.98 -24.72
N VAL A 39 12.94 -20.21 -23.70
CA VAL A 39 13.35 -20.76 -22.39
C VAL A 39 12.17 -21.28 -21.58
N LEU A 40 10.98 -20.67 -21.74
CA LEU A 40 9.77 -21.05 -21.01
C LEU A 40 9.04 -22.28 -21.56
N GLN A 41 9.27 -22.66 -22.82
CA GLN A 41 8.59 -23.80 -23.46
C GLN A 41 8.91 -25.14 -22.77
N ASP A 42 10.13 -25.30 -22.24
CA ASP A 42 10.56 -26.52 -21.54
C ASP A 42 10.14 -26.55 -20.06
N ASN A 43 9.58 -25.46 -19.53
CA ASN A 43 9.14 -25.36 -18.14
C ASN A 43 7.66 -24.92 -18.06
N VAL A 44 6.75 -25.90 -18.12
CA VAL A 44 5.28 -25.71 -18.02
C VAL A 44 4.86 -24.94 -16.75
N VAL A 45 5.67 -24.99 -15.68
CA VAL A 45 5.46 -24.24 -14.43
C VAL A 45 5.58 -22.72 -14.63
N VAL A 46 6.43 -22.25 -15.56
CA VAL A 46 6.71 -20.83 -15.75
C VAL A 46 5.63 -20.14 -16.58
N LEU A 47 4.93 -20.87 -17.46
CA LEU A 47 3.83 -20.32 -18.27
C LEU A 47 2.66 -19.82 -17.41
N GLN A 48 2.38 -20.46 -16.28
CA GLN A 48 1.31 -20.02 -15.38
C GLN A 48 1.73 -18.84 -14.50
N ASP A 49 3.01 -18.74 -14.12
CA ASP A 49 3.50 -17.61 -13.31
C ASP A 49 3.74 -16.33 -14.14
N ALA A 50 3.96 -16.45 -15.46
CA ALA A 50 4.25 -15.32 -16.34
C ALA A 50 3.02 -14.50 -16.76
N VAL A 51 1.80 -15.05 -16.67
CA VAL A 51 0.56 -14.43 -17.21
C VAL A 51 -0.45 -14.07 -16.12
N VAL A 52 -0.17 -14.39 -14.85
CA VAL A 52 -1.10 -14.05 -13.77
C VAL A 52 -0.95 -12.58 -13.43
N ILE A 53 -1.92 -11.79 -13.90
CA ILE A 53 -2.29 -10.51 -13.28
C ILE A 53 -2.48 -10.80 -11.79
N GLY A 54 -1.46 -10.52 -10.97
CA GLY A 54 -1.51 -10.79 -9.54
C GLY A 54 -0.40 -11.64 -8.94
N THR A 55 0.68 -11.99 -9.65
CA THR A 55 1.92 -12.40 -8.96
C THR A 55 2.36 -11.21 -8.10
N THR A 56 1.97 -11.27 -6.84
CA THR A 56 2.17 -10.18 -5.91
C THR A 56 3.65 -10.24 -5.56
N GLY A 57 4.41 -9.21 -5.95
CA GLY A 57 5.79 -9.08 -5.50
C GLY A 57 5.89 -9.30 -3.98
N ALA A 58 7.03 -9.80 -3.51
CA ALA A 58 7.25 -10.31 -2.14
C ALA A 58 6.21 -9.80 -1.12
N PRO A 59 5.18 -10.60 -0.75
CA PRO A 59 4.03 -10.11 0.02
C PRO A 59 4.40 -9.40 1.33
N PHE A 60 5.57 -9.74 1.88
CA PHE A 60 6.17 -9.06 3.04
C PHE A 60 6.49 -7.57 2.80
N LEU A 61 6.72 -7.11 1.57
CA LEU A 61 6.90 -5.70 1.24
C LEU A 61 5.65 -4.89 1.61
N PHE A 62 4.45 -5.42 1.36
CA PHE A 62 3.21 -4.74 1.76
C PHE A 62 3.09 -4.66 3.29
N VAL A 63 3.50 -5.69 4.02
CA VAL A 63 3.54 -5.68 5.49
C VAL A 63 4.42 -4.52 6.00
N TYR A 64 5.59 -4.30 5.40
CA TYR A 64 6.44 -3.14 5.76
C TYR A 64 5.77 -1.80 5.47
N THR A 65 5.00 -1.67 4.38
CA THR A 65 4.25 -0.43 4.10
C THR A 65 3.16 -0.16 5.14
N PHE A 66 2.49 -1.19 5.66
CA PHE A 66 1.52 -1.03 6.75
C PHE A 66 2.19 -0.50 8.01
N PHE A 67 3.32 -1.08 8.42
CA PHE A 67 4.08 -0.59 9.57
C PHE A 67 4.55 0.86 9.37
N GLY A 68 5.03 1.20 8.17
CA GLY A 68 5.42 2.57 7.83
C GLY A 68 4.26 3.57 7.97
N ILE A 69 3.09 3.24 7.40
CA ILE A 69 1.89 4.09 7.49
C ILE A 69 1.41 4.21 8.95
N THR A 70 1.39 3.11 9.71
CA THR A 70 1.04 3.13 11.13
C THR A 70 1.97 4.03 11.93
N LEU A 71 3.28 3.96 11.70
CA LEU A 71 4.27 4.81 12.37
C LEU A 71 4.02 6.29 12.06
N ILE A 72 3.83 6.64 10.78
CA ILE A 72 3.51 8.01 10.36
C ILE A 72 2.23 8.51 11.04
N ALA A 73 1.17 7.69 11.05
CA ALA A 73 -0.10 8.04 11.69
C ALA A 73 0.06 8.30 13.19
N VAL A 74 0.81 7.47 13.91
CA VAL A 74 1.10 7.64 15.34
C VAL A 74 1.85 8.94 15.61
N LEU A 75 2.87 9.25 14.79
CA LEU A 75 3.64 10.48 14.92
C LEU A 75 2.78 11.72 14.69
N LEU A 76 1.94 11.71 13.65
CA LEU A 76 1.02 12.81 13.35
C LEU A 76 0.00 13.02 14.47
N LEU A 77 -0.61 11.96 14.98
CA LEU A 77 -1.59 12.04 16.06
C LEU A 77 -0.96 12.53 17.37
N THR A 78 0.21 12.01 17.72
CA THR A 78 0.93 12.44 18.93
C THR A 78 1.37 13.90 18.82
N GLY A 79 1.88 14.30 17.66
CA GLY A 79 2.23 15.69 17.38
C GLY A 79 1.03 16.63 17.46
N ALA A 80 -0.10 16.24 16.87
CA ALA A 80 -1.35 17.01 16.94
C ALA A 80 -1.86 17.16 18.38
N ARG A 81 -1.86 16.08 19.17
CA ARG A 81 -2.23 16.07 20.60
C ARG A 81 -1.34 17.00 21.42
N ASN A 82 -0.03 16.96 21.21
CA ASN A 82 0.90 17.81 21.97
C ASN A 82 0.70 19.29 21.64
N ARG A 83 0.39 19.62 20.38
CA ARG A 83 0.05 21.00 19.96
C ARG A 83 -1.26 21.51 20.56
N THR A 84 -2.29 20.67 20.65
CA THR A 84 -3.57 21.05 21.27
C THR A 84 -3.44 21.19 22.79
N SER A 85 -2.70 20.30 23.45
CA SER A 85 -2.41 20.39 24.90
C SER A 85 -1.65 21.67 25.24
N ARG A 86 -0.64 22.05 24.44
CA ARG A 86 0.14 23.28 24.65
C ARG A 86 -0.69 24.55 24.43
N LYS A 87 -1.58 24.58 23.43
CA LYS A 87 -2.50 25.70 23.21
C LYS A 87 -3.55 25.83 24.32
N GLY A 88 -3.96 24.72 24.94
CA GLY A 88 -4.91 24.71 26.05
C GLY A 88 -4.35 25.22 27.37
N SER A 89 -3.02 25.11 27.62
CA SER A 89 -2.40 25.59 28.86
C SER A 89 -1.97 27.07 28.82
N LEU A 90 -2.07 27.73 27.66
CA LEU A 90 -1.75 29.15 27.46
C LEU A 90 -3.00 30.05 27.40
N ARG A 91 -4.18 29.47 27.62
CA ARG A 91 -5.47 30.15 27.76
C ARG A 91 -5.95 30.02 29.19
#